data_AF-A0A4U8THU0-F1
#
_entry.id   AF-A0A4U8THU0-F1
#
_cell.length_a   1.000
_cell.length_b   1.000
_cell.length_c   1.000
_cell.angle_alpha   90.00
_cell.angle_beta   90.00
_cell.angle_gamma   90.00
#
_symmetry.space_group_name_H-M   'P 1'
#
loop_
_entity.id
_entity.type
_entity.pdbx_description
1 polymer ?
#
loop_
_entity_poly.entity_id
_entity_poly.type
_entity_poly.pdbx_seq_one_letter_code
_entity_poly.pdbx_strand_id
1 'polypeptide(L)'
;MQNYLILYNPYYENNVIGKHLEILKIYGQVAFGKVRSKLRNMSNTEDSKEQPQLDLAHSYICPLQLFLTDLEHLFVAKVSRVSEKLEPPHIAPDYYQKLDVEVWFIIEDLRELVRGDFGKVRDVYLANFTTPKYNNHTFTIYGNPYEYPLRIEPKKPEDYFIDSKTYYIDALQSQEFIDMKQRLVDFNLGESFMKHCLVCTLENITKAELELQKIRADKQNSADCSSIIIFYARSFEQEMWEFAKRLFAFFGTQNKHILDIPYEVQGISFQIKDMFESKPNLATYITLLKNDSIRDLIENLFCKNPLKFYLNITLPQHIRILQKIRNTSVHQKQAHLQEALNLRSTMLGIGLNLGESGAFVSLIGAKNALANITLSQKLSHLSLCDNPKS
;
A
#
# COMPACT_ATOMS: atom_id res chain seq x y z
N MET A 1 7.59 -5.23 -23.53
CA MET A 1 7.97 -4.28 -22.46
C MET A 1 9.48 -4.09 -22.47
N GLN A 2 10.01 -2.87 -22.30
CA GLN A 2 11.47 -2.66 -22.21
C GLN A 2 12.01 -3.21 -20.89
N ASN A 3 13.25 -3.70 -20.90
CA ASN A 3 13.91 -4.24 -19.70
C ASN A 3 15.22 -3.51 -19.42
N TYR A 4 15.39 -3.07 -18.18
CA TYR A 4 16.60 -2.43 -17.70
C TYR A 4 17.08 -3.09 -16.43
N LEU A 5 18.38 -3.16 -16.23
CA LEU A 5 19.02 -3.64 -15.02
C LEU A 5 19.69 -2.48 -14.30
N ILE A 6 19.57 -2.43 -12.98
CA ILE A 6 20.38 -1.58 -12.10
C ILE A 6 21.03 -2.46 -11.05
N LEU A 7 22.35 -2.33 -10.92
CA LEU A 7 23.06 -2.73 -9.72
C LEU A 7 22.91 -1.62 -8.68
N TYR A 8 22.06 -1.83 -7.68
CA TYR A 8 21.90 -0.84 -6.62
C TYR A 8 22.99 -1.03 -5.58
N ASN A 9 23.40 0.08 -4.99
CA ASN A 9 24.55 0.09 -4.09
C ASN A 9 24.08 0.03 -2.63
N PRO A 10 24.32 -1.07 -1.89
CA PRO A 10 23.96 -1.18 -0.48
C PRO A 10 24.74 -0.20 0.41
N TYR A 11 25.84 0.40 -0.07
CA TYR A 11 26.56 1.43 0.70
C TYR A 11 25.77 2.73 0.87
N TYR A 12 24.77 3.02 0.02
CA TYR A 12 23.91 4.19 0.22
C TYR A 12 22.90 3.98 1.35
N GLU A 13 22.45 2.74 1.53
CA GLU A 13 21.50 2.34 2.54
C GLU A 13 21.49 0.80 2.65
N ASN A 14 21.61 0.26 3.86
CA ASN A 14 21.68 -1.19 4.05
C ASN A 14 20.36 -1.90 3.69
N ASN A 15 19.23 -1.19 3.81
CA ASN A 15 17.90 -1.71 3.49
C ASN A 15 17.24 -0.92 2.34
N VAL A 16 17.92 -0.82 1.19
CA VAL A 16 17.40 -0.10 0.00
C VAL A 16 15.98 -0.55 -0.32
N ILE A 17 15.77 -1.84 -0.56
CA ILE A 17 14.48 -2.36 -1.02
C ILE A 17 13.39 -2.23 0.04
N GLY A 18 13.71 -2.48 1.32
CA GLY A 18 12.74 -2.33 2.40
C GLY A 18 12.23 -0.90 2.55
N LYS A 19 13.11 0.12 2.50
CA LYS A 19 12.69 1.52 2.56
C LYS A 19 11.80 1.93 1.39
N HIS A 20 12.08 1.44 0.18
CA HIS A 20 11.21 1.71 -0.96
C HIS A 20 9.86 0.98 -0.82
N LEU A 21 9.85 -0.24 -0.30
CA LEU A 21 8.62 -0.99 -0.03
C LEU A 21 7.73 -0.31 1.00
N GLU A 22 8.29 0.29 2.06
CA GLU A 22 7.51 1.05 3.05
C GLU A 22 6.71 2.17 2.39
N ILE A 23 7.34 2.96 1.52
CA ILE A 23 6.70 4.05 0.79
C ILE A 23 5.69 3.50 -0.23
N LEU A 24 6.07 2.46 -0.99
CA LEU A 24 5.21 1.81 -1.98
C LEU A 24 3.91 1.29 -1.35
N LYS A 25 3.98 0.72 -0.15
CA LYS A 25 2.82 0.21 0.61
C LYS A 25 1.88 1.32 1.11
N ILE A 26 2.38 2.53 1.30
CA ILE A 26 1.60 3.68 1.77
C ILE A 26 0.95 4.40 0.59
N TYR A 27 1.72 4.71 -0.45
CA TYR A 27 1.30 5.59 -1.54
C TYR A 27 0.90 4.86 -2.81
N GLY A 28 1.15 3.54 -2.92
CA GLY A 28 0.94 2.77 -4.14
C GLY A 28 1.95 3.06 -5.24
N GLN A 29 2.92 3.94 -4.97
CA GLN A 29 4.03 4.25 -5.86
C GLN A 29 5.25 4.66 -5.03
N VAL A 30 6.45 4.44 -5.57
CA VAL A 30 7.72 4.87 -4.98
C VAL A 30 8.70 5.26 -6.07
N ALA A 31 9.48 6.30 -5.83
CA ALA A 31 10.56 6.71 -6.72
C ALA A 31 11.88 6.03 -6.34
N PHE A 32 12.51 5.41 -7.33
CA PHE A 32 13.84 4.83 -7.23
C PHE A 32 14.83 5.70 -8.02
N GLY A 33 15.84 6.24 -7.33
CA GLY A 33 16.79 7.18 -7.89
C GLY A 33 18.07 6.52 -8.40
N LYS A 34 18.45 6.81 -9.64
CA LYS A 34 19.79 6.51 -10.14
C LYS A 34 20.75 7.61 -9.68
N VAL A 35 21.61 7.29 -8.71
CA VAL A 35 22.60 8.23 -8.18
C VAL A 35 23.76 8.44 -9.16
N ARG A 36 24.17 9.69 -9.36
CA ARG A 36 25.32 10.10 -10.17
C ARG A 36 26.61 9.52 -9.59
N SER A 37 27.41 8.90 -10.44
CA SER A 37 28.74 8.43 -10.04
C SER A 37 29.70 9.61 -9.90
N LYS A 38 30.33 9.77 -8.72
CA LYS A 38 31.37 10.78 -8.48
C LYS A 38 32.61 10.58 -9.38
N LEU A 39 32.86 9.35 -9.84
CA LEU A 39 33.98 9.02 -10.72
C LEU A 39 33.79 9.55 -12.14
N ARG A 40 32.53 9.76 -12.57
CA ARG A 40 32.21 10.33 -13.91
C ARG A 40 32.70 11.77 -14.04
N ASN A 41 32.83 12.50 -12.93
CA ASN A 41 33.38 13.85 -12.92
C ASN A 41 34.91 13.90 -13.04
N MET A 42 35.63 12.80 -12.75
CA MET A 42 37.10 12.76 -12.85
C MET A 42 37.61 12.45 -14.26
N SER A 43 36.79 11.84 -15.12
CA SER A 43 37.15 11.50 -16.51
C SER A 43 36.84 12.60 -17.52
N ASN A 44 36.26 13.73 -17.09
CA ASN A 44 36.01 14.87 -17.98
C ASN A 44 37.28 15.71 -18.11
N THR A 45 38.19 15.27 -18.96
CA THR A 45 39.07 16.19 -19.70
C THR A 45 38.23 17.24 -20.41
N GLU A 46 38.75 18.45 -20.54
CA GLU A 46 38.05 19.72 -20.82
C GLU A 46 37.21 19.81 -22.12
N ASP A 47 37.07 18.73 -22.90
CA ASP A 47 36.43 18.70 -24.22
C ASP A 47 34.94 18.31 -24.25
N SER A 48 34.30 18.00 -23.11
CA SER A 48 32.89 17.57 -23.08
C SER A 48 31.93 18.64 -22.53
N LYS A 49 32.19 19.93 -22.77
CA LYS A 49 31.30 21.04 -22.34
C LYS A 49 30.13 21.33 -23.28
N GLU A 50 30.04 20.68 -24.44
CA GLU A 50 28.99 20.95 -25.44
C GLU A 50 28.35 19.68 -26.02
N GLN A 51 27.93 18.75 -25.16
CA GLN A 51 26.86 17.83 -25.56
C GLN A 51 25.59 18.24 -24.82
N PRO A 52 24.51 18.63 -25.52
CA PRO A 52 23.23 18.86 -24.86
C PRO A 52 22.88 17.55 -24.15
N GLN A 53 22.66 17.61 -22.84
CA GLN A 53 22.09 16.51 -22.07
C GLN A 53 20.79 16.13 -22.80
N LEU A 54 20.85 15.10 -23.63
CA LEU A 54 19.65 14.48 -24.16
C LEU A 54 18.84 14.07 -22.94
N ASP A 55 17.63 14.62 -22.85
CA ASP A 55 16.63 14.39 -21.80
C ASP A 55 16.59 12.88 -21.48
N LEU A 56 17.28 12.46 -20.41
CA LEU A 56 17.61 11.05 -20.19
C LEU A 56 16.32 10.27 -19.96
N ALA A 57 15.33 10.94 -19.36
CA ALA A 57 13.99 10.42 -19.14
C ALA A 57 13.25 10.09 -20.45
N HIS A 58 13.38 10.89 -21.51
CA HIS A 58 12.71 10.65 -22.80
C HIS A 58 13.24 9.44 -23.57
N SER A 59 14.39 8.88 -23.16
CA SER A 59 14.93 7.66 -23.75
C SER A 59 14.20 6.37 -23.32
N TYR A 60 13.37 6.44 -22.28
CA TYR A 60 12.65 5.30 -21.71
C TYR A 60 11.21 5.22 -22.20
N ILE A 61 10.79 4.05 -22.70
CA ILE A 61 9.40 3.80 -23.09
C ILE A 61 8.72 3.05 -21.95
N CYS A 62 7.75 3.71 -21.30
CA CYS A 62 6.98 3.15 -20.20
C CYS A 62 5.64 2.54 -20.67
N PRO A 63 5.09 1.52 -19.97
CA PRO A 63 5.68 0.86 -18.81
C PRO A 63 6.92 0.02 -19.19
N LEU A 64 7.85 -0.12 -18.24
CA LEU A 64 9.06 -0.94 -18.38
C LEU A 64 9.29 -1.83 -17.15
N GLN A 65 10.10 -2.87 -17.31
CA GLN A 65 10.60 -3.71 -16.23
C GLN A 65 11.99 -3.25 -15.83
N LEU A 66 12.13 -2.86 -14.57
CA LEU A 66 13.41 -2.49 -13.98
C LEU A 66 13.85 -3.58 -13.01
N PHE A 67 14.86 -4.35 -13.42
CA PHE A 67 15.53 -5.34 -12.59
C PHE A 67 16.46 -4.63 -11.62
N LEU A 68 16.29 -4.90 -10.33
CA LEU A 68 17.05 -4.32 -9.23
C LEU A 68 17.78 -5.46 -8.52
N THR A 69 19.11 -5.39 -8.47
CA THR A 69 19.91 -6.41 -7.79
C THR A 69 21.15 -5.81 -7.14
N ASP A 70 21.58 -6.41 -6.04
CA ASP A 70 22.90 -6.26 -5.43
C ASP A 70 23.75 -7.52 -5.64
N LEU A 71 23.34 -8.35 -6.60
CA LEU A 71 23.84 -9.69 -6.95
C LEU A 71 23.44 -10.82 -5.99
N GLU A 72 23.01 -10.52 -4.77
CA GLU A 72 22.52 -11.52 -3.81
C GLU A 72 20.99 -11.65 -3.86
N HIS A 73 20.31 -10.53 -4.06
CA HIS A 73 18.87 -10.42 -4.19
C HIS A 73 18.50 -9.94 -5.59
N LEU A 74 17.36 -10.39 -6.11
CA LEU A 74 16.83 -9.92 -7.38
C LEU A 74 15.35 -9.59 -7.26
N PHE A 75 15.03 -8.36 -7.63
CA PHE A 75 13.68 -7.86 -7.75
C PHE A 75 13.45 -7.37 -9.18
N VAL A 76 12.19 -7.38 -9.59
CA VAL A 76 11.74 -6.70 -10.81
C VAL A 76 10.66 -5.70 -10.43
N ALA A 77 10.79 -4.48 -10.92
CA ALA A 77 9.88 -3.39 -10.66
C ALA A 77 9.10 -3.03 -11.92
N LYS A 78 7.80 -2.76 -11.76
CA LYS A 78 6.96 -2.16 -12.80
C LYS A 78 7.11 -0.65 -12.70
N VAL A 79 7.79 -0.06 -13.69
CA VAL A 79 7.98 1.38 -13.76
C VAL A 79 6.94 1.96 -14.70
N SER A 80 6.12 2.89 -14.20
CA SER A 80 5.09 3.56 -14.99
C SER A 80 5.56 4.87 -15.60
N ARG A 81 6.57 5.50 -14.99
CA ARG A 81 7.13 6.78 -15.46
C ARG A 81 8.59 6.90 -15.09
N VAL A 82 9.34 7.62 -15.93
CA VAL A 82 10.72 8.04 -15.66
C VAL A 82 10.76 9.57 -15.71
N SER A 83 11.49 10.21 -14.79
CA SER A 83 11.57 11.67 -14.68
C SER A 83 12.93 12.14 -14.17
N GLU A 84 13.41 13.29 -14.63
CA GLU A 84 14.62 13.92 -14.09
C GLU A 84 14.35 14.67 -12.78
N LYS A 85 13.12 15.19 -12.62
CA LYS A 85 12.66 15.87 -11.40
C LYS A 85 11.64 15.02 -10.68
N LEU A 86 11.76 14.96 -9.35
CA LEU A 86 10.83 14.21 -8.52
C LEU A 86 9.69 15.09 -8.03
N GLU A 87 8.48 14.81 -8.53
CA GLU A 87 7.25 15.41 -8.03
C GLU A 87 6.15 14.33 -7.90
N PRO A 88 5.58 14.11 -6.70
CA PRO A 88 5.88 14.78 -5.42
C PRO A 88 7.13 14.20 -4.70
N PRO A 89 7.75 14.92 -3.74
CA PRO A 89 9.00 14.46 -3.10
C PRO A 89 8.81 13.32 -2.09
N HIS A 90 7.64 13.18 -1.47
CA HIS A 90 7.37 12.20 -0.41
C HIS A 90 7.35 10.74 -0.89
N ILE A 91 7.36 10.51 -2.20
CA ILE A 91 7.42 9.16 -2.77
C ILE A 91 8.85 8.65 -2.93
N ALA A 92 9.88 9.39 -2.52
CA ALA A 92 11.25 8.88 -2.44
C ALA A 92 11.69 8.66 -0.99
N PRO A 93 12.49 7.62 -0.70
CA PRO A 93 13.15 7.48 0.58
C PRO A 93 14.02 8.68 0.95
N ASP A 94 13.98 9.09 2.22
CA ASP A 94 14.67 10.28 2.72
C ASP A 94 16.20 10.24 2.55
N TYR A 95 16.80 9.06 2.43
CA TYR A 95 18.26 8.96 2.25
C TYR A 95 18.74 9.60 0.93
N TYR A 96 17.86 9.73 -0.07
CA TYR A 96 18.20 10.43 -1.31
C TYR A 96 18.39 11.94 -1.14
N GLN A 97 17.93 12.55 -0.03
CA GLN A 97 18.08 14.00 0.20
C GLN A 97 19.55 14.47 0.17
N LYS A 98 20.50 13.56 0.41
CA LYS A 98 21.95 13.83 0.42
C LYS A 98 22.67 13.32 -0.83
N LEU A 99 21.94 12.80 -1.81
CA LEU A 99 22.49 12.15 -2.99
C LEU A 99 22.13 12.95 -4.25
N ASP A 100 23.07 13.03 -5.18
CA ASP A 100 22.83 13.63 -6.50
C ASP A 100 22.18 12.57 -7.41
N VAL A 101 20.87 12.69 -7.64
CA VAL A 101 20.10 11.73 -8.44
C VAL A 101 19.95 12.25 -9.87
N GLU A 102 20.39 11.45 -10.84
CA GLU A 102 20.35 11.78 -12.26
C GLU A 102 18.95 11.57 -12.85
N VAL A 103 18.28 10.50 -12.44
CA VAL A 103 16.97 10.12 -12.97
C VAL A 103 16.19 9.28 -11.95
N TRP A 104 14.88 9.48 -11.95
CA TRP A 104 13.92 8.81 -11.08
C TRP A 104 13.05 7.83 -11.87
N PHE A 105 12.98 6.59 -11.38
CA PHE A 105 12.07 5.57 -11.85
C PHE A 105 10.87 5.51 -10.90
N ILE A 106 9.68 5.84 -11.38
CA ILE A 106 8.44 5.76 -10.59
C ILE A 106 7.90 4.35 -10.69
N ILE A 107 8.05 3.60 -9.60
CA ILE A 107 7.67 2.20 -9.44
C ILE A 107 6.25 2.13 -8.87
N GLU A 108 5.39 1.34 -9.49
CA GLU A 108 4.02 1.05 -9.01
C GLU A 108 3.87 -0.36 -8.43
N ASP A 109 4.77 -1.27 -8.79
CA ASP A 109 4.80 -2.62 -8.23
C ASP A 109 6.22 -3.18 -8.19
N LEU A 110 6.47 -4.08 -7.25
CA LEU A 110 7.76 -4.70 -7.02
C LEU A 110 7.56 -6.18 -6.71
N ARG A 111 8.20 -7.03 -7.51
CA ARG A 111 8.17 -8.48 -7.33
C ARG A 111 9.54 -8.99 -6.94
N GLU A 112 9.58 -9.78 -5.88
CA GLU A 112 10.78 -10.52 -5.49
C GLU A 112 10.92 -11.78 -6.34
N LEU A 113 12.09 -11.97 -6.95
CA LEU A 113 12.40 -13.15 -7.76
C LEU A 113 13.36 -14.09 -7.01
N VAL A 114 14.36 -13.51 -6.33
CA VAL A 114 15.36 -14.25 -5.57
C VAL A 114 15.75 -13.47 -4.31
N ARG A 115 15.89 -14.18 -3.19
CA ARG A 115 16.37 -13.62 -1.92
C ARG A 115 17.53 -14.45 -1.38
N GLY A 116 18.69 -13.83 -1.18
CA GLY A 116 19.81 -14.46 -0.48
C GLY A 116 20.46 -15.62 -1.24
N ASP A 117 20.40 -15.62 -2.58
CA ASP A 117 20.92 -16.71 -3.40
C ASP A 117 21.64 -16.17 -4.64
N PHE A 118 22.91 -15.79 -4.41
CA PHE A 118 23.81 -15.30 -5.47
C PHE A 118 23.94 -16.29 -6.64
N GLY A 119 23.99 -17.60 -6.34
CA GLY A 119 24.13 -18.63 -7.37
C GLY A 119 22.94 -18.61 -8.32
N LYS A 120 21.72 -18.57 -7.78
CA LYS A 120 20.49 -18.47 -8.57
C LYS A 120 20.38 -17.15 -9.33
N VAL A 121 20.73 -16.02 -8.72
CA VAL A 121 20.77 -14.72 -9.41
C VAL A 121 21.70 -14.80 -10.62
N ARG A 122 22.94 -15.26 -10.44
CA ARG A 122 23.96 -15.35 -11.50
C ARG A 122 23.59 -16.34 -12.60
N ASP A 123 23.31 -17.60 -12.22
CA ASP A 123 23.28 -18.72 -13.16
C ASP A 123 21.92 -18.88 -13.85
N VAL A 124 20.84 -18.37 -13.24
CA VAL A 124 19.48 -18.50 -13.79
C VAL A 124 19.03 -17.18 -14.42
N TYR A 125 19.07 -16.09 -13.67
CA TYR A 125 18.48 -14.82 -14.11
C TYR A 125 19.46 -13.99 -14.95
N LEU A 126 20.63 -13.66 -14.40
CA LEU A 126 21.60 -12.83 -15.10
C LEU A 126 22.16 -13.52 -16.36
N ALA A 127 22.38 -14.84 -16.32
CA ALA A 127 22.75 -15.62 -17.49
C ALA A 127 21.67 -15.66 -18.60
N ASN A 128 20.42 -15.33 -18.28
CA ASN A 128 19.33 -15.20 -19.24
C ASN A 128 19.32 -13.82 -19.94
N PHE A 129 20.13 -12.85 -19.52
CA PHE A 129 20.13 -11.52 -20.13
C PHE A 129 21.17 -11.41 -21.24
N THR A 130 20.79 -10.82 -22.37
CA THR A 130 21.72 -10.28 -23.38
C THR A 130 21.79 -8.77 -23.25
N THR A 131 22.88 -8.20 -23.77
CA THR A 131 23.19 -6.77 -23.63
C THR A 131 23.26 -6.13 -25.02
N PRO A 132 22.16 -5.54 -25.53
CA PRO A 132 22.11 -5.07 -26.92
C PRO A 132 23.16 -4.02 -27.29
N LYS A 133 23.49 -3.14 -26.33
CA LYS A 133 24.56 -2.13 -26.50
C LYS A 133 25.98 -2.70 -26.47
N TYR A 134 26.14 -3.97 -26.11
CA TYR A 134 27.43 -4.66 -25.95
C TYR A 134 27.43 -5.94 -26.81
N ASN A 135 27.23 -5.75 -28.12
CA ASN A 135 27.24 -6.80 -29.15
C ASN A 135 26.27 -7.98 -28.90
N ASN A 136 25.16 -7.74 -28.20
CA ASN A 136 24.20 -8.77 -27.80
C ASN A 136 24.83 -9.92 -26.99
N HIS A 137 25.98 -9.69 -26.34
CA HIS A 137 26.61 -10.71 -25.50
C HIS A 137 25.74 -11.02 -24.28
N THR A 138 25.87 -12.24 -23.78
CA THR A 138 25.26 -12.62 -22.49
C THR A 138 25.86 -11.73 -21.39
N PHE A 139 25.01 -11.25 -20.49
CA PHE A 139 25.43 -10.45 -19.36
C PHE A 139 26.45 -11.21 -18.52
N THR A 140 27.49 -10.49 -18.08
CA THR A 140 28.55 -11.04 -17.22
C THR A 140 28.80 -10.10 -16.05
N ILE A 141 28.99 -10.64 -14.85
CA ILE A 141 29.20 -9.80 -13.66
C ILE A 141 30.55 -9.06 -13.73
N TYR A 142 31.55 -9.66 -14.37
CA TYR A 142 32.91 -9.16 -14.43
C TYR A 142 33.38 -8.95 -15.87
N GLY A 143 34.35 -8.06 -16.05
CA GLY A 143 35.09 -7.91 -17.31
C GLY A 143 34.46 -6.99 -18.35
N ASN A 144 33.27 -6.42 -18.08
CA ASN A 144 32.63 -5.45 -18.96
C ASN A 144 32.34 -4.13 -18.25
N PRO A 145 32.62 -2.97 -18.88
CA PRO A 145 32.36 -1.65 -18.30
C PRO A 145 30.90 -1.25 -18.53
N TYR A 146 29.95 -2.02 -17.99
CA TYR A 146 28.53 -1.73 -18.17
C TYR A 146 28.13 -0.39 -17.54
N GLU A 147 27.49 0.46 -18.34
CA GLU A 147 26.78 1.63 -17.83
C GLU A 147 25.35 1.26 -17.39
N TYR A 148 25.02 1.59 -16.14
CA TYR A 148 23.70 1.41 -15.57
C TYR A 148 22.90 2.72 -15.59
N PRO A 149 21.57 2.71 -15.82
CA PRO A 149 20.72 1.53 -16.04
C PRO A 149 21.02 0.84 -17.38
N LEU A 150 21.31 -0.45 -17.31
CA LEU A 150 21.76 -1.24 -18.46
C LEU A 150 20.54 -1.78 -19.18
N ARG A 151 20.35 -1.42 -20.46
CA ARG A 151 19.33 -2.06 -21.30
C ARG A 151 19.68 -3.52 -21.50
N ILE A 152 18.75 -4.41 -21.19
CA ILE A 152 18.90 -5.86 -21.30
C ILE A 152 17.76 -6.46 -22.14
N GLU A 153 18.01 -7.62 -22.73
CA GLU A 153 16.98 -8.42 -23.40
C GLU A 153 17.04 -9.86 -22.88
N PRO A 154 15.98 -10.37 -22.22
CA PRO A 154 15.94 -11.76 -21.77
C PRO A 154 15.92 -12.72 -22.97
N LYS A 155 16.79 -13.75 -22.99
CA LYS A 155 16.79 -14.81 -24.01
C LYS A 155 15.44 -15.52 -24.07
N LYS A 156 14.80 -15.67 -22.90
CA LYS A 156 13.40 -16.06 -22.75
C LYS A 156 12.61 -14.86 -22.23
N PRO A 157 11.82 -14.17 -23.08
CA PRO A 157 11.00 -13.05 -22.66
C PRO A 157 9.96 -13.48 -21.64
N GLU A 158 9.89 -12.75 -20.53
CA GLU A 158 8.89 -12.93 -19.48
C GLU A 158 8.38 -11.55 -19.05
N ASP A 159 7.05 -11.42 -18.95
CA ASP A 159 6.41 -10.25 -18.37
C ASP A 159 5.92 -10.61 -16.96
N TYR A 160 6.58 -10.04 -15.95
CA TYR A 160 6.33 -10.36 -14.55
C TYR A 160 5.06 -9.72 -13.98
N PHE A 161 4.38 -8.86 -14.76
CA PHE A 161 3.22 -8.07 -14.36
C PHE A 161 2.03 -8.21 -15.33
N ILE A 162 1.95 -9.34 -16.04
CA ILE A 162 0.89 -9.60 -17.01
C ILE A 162 -0.49 -9.79 -16.34
N ASP A 163 -0.50 -10.29 -15.10
CA ASP A 163 -1.73 -10.41 -14.33
C ASP A 163 -2.04 -9.12 -13.56
N SER A 164 -3.30 -8.95 -13.20
CA SER A 164 -3.77 -7.78 -12.42
C SER A 164 -3.40 -7.86 -10.94
N LYS A 165 -2.47 -8.76 -10.58
CA LYS A 165 -2.04 -8.96 -9.19
C LYS A 165 -1.03 -7.91 -8.78
N THR A 166 -1.04 -7.60 -7.50
CA THR A 166 -0.09 -6.69 -6.87
C THR A 166 0.93 -7.50 -6.07
N TYR A 167 2.21 -7.36 -6.41
CA TYR A 167 3.27 -8.22 -5.89
C TYR A 167 4.03 -7.63 -4.70
N TYR A 168 4.10 -6.31 -4.57
CA TYR A 168 4.91 -5.66 -3.52
C TYR A 168 4.46 -5.97 -2.09
N ILE A 169 3.23 -6.46 -1.91
CA ILE A 169 2.70 -6.91 -0.62
C ILE A 169 3.50 -8.13 -0.12
N ASP A 170 3.92 -8.99 -1.04
CA ASP A 170 4.60 -10.26 -0.75
C ASP A 170 6.12 -10.13 -0.78
N ALA A 171 6.65 -9.08 -1.39
CA ALA A 171 8.08 -8.79 -1.40
C ALA A 171 8.64 -8.71 0.04
N LEU A 172 9.78 -9.36 0.27
CA LEU A 172 10.43 -9.53 1.57
C LEU A 172 9.64 -10.34 2.64
N GLN A 173 8.46 -10.88 2.34
CA GLN A 173 7.70 -11.71 3.29
C GLN A 173 8.16 -13.17 3.30
N SER A 174 7.92 -13.88 4.40
CA SER A 174 8.16 -15.33 4.47
C SER A 174 7.08 -16.10 3.69
N GLN A 175 7.39 -17.34 3.30
CA GLN A 175 6.39 -18.21 2.66
C GLN A 175 5.19 -18.45 3.59
N GLU A 176 5.42 -18.64 4.89
CA GLU A 176 4.36 -18.78 5.89
C GLU A 176 3.39 -17.59 5.90
N PHE A 177 3.93 -16.37 5.77
CA PHE A 177 3.12 -15.16 5.67
C PHE A 177 2.28 -15.15 4.40
N ILE A 178 2.88 -15.46 3.25
CA ILE A 178 2.19 -15.47 1.96
C ILE A 178 1.06 -16.52 1.98
N ASP A 179 1.34 -17.71 2.51
CA ASP A 179 0.36 -18.80 2.62
C ASP A 179 -0.77 -18.46 3.60
N MET A 180 -0.46 -17.82 4.74
CA MET A 180 -1.48 -17.36 5.68
C MET A 180 -2.36 -16.27 5.07
N LYS A 181 -1.76 -15.29 4.40
CA LYS A 181 -2.48 -14.22 3.68
C LYS A 181 -3.45 -14.81 2.67
N GLN A 182 -2.99 -15.76 1.85
CA GLN A 182 -3.83 -16.38 0.83
C GLN A 182 -5.00 -17.15 1.47
N ARG A 183 -4.76 -17.94 2.52
CA ARG A 183 -5.82 -18.63 3.27
C ARG A 183 -6.86 -17.67 3.83
N LEU A 184 -6.45 -16.54 4.41
CA LEU A 184 -7.39 -15.54 4.91
C LEU A 184 -8.28 -14.96 3.81
N VAL A 185 -7.70 -14.72 2.63
CA VAL A 185 -8.46 -14.23 1.48
C VAL A 185 -9.42 -15.30 0.96
N ASP A 186 -8.97 -16.54 0.81
CA ASP A 186 -9.78 -17.61 0.25
C ASP A 186 -10.95 -18.01 1.15
N PHE A 187 -10.76 -18.00 2.49
CA PHE A 187 -11.75 -18.53 3.43
C PHE A 187 -12.53 -17.49 4.22
N ASN A 188 -12.01 -16.27 4.42
CA ASN A 188 -12.63 -15.30 5.32
C ASN A 188 -12.97 -13.96 4.67
N LEU A 189 -12.11 -13.45 3.78
CA LEU A 189 -12.17 -12.05 3.34
C LEU A 189 -12.64 -11.88 1.89
N GLY A 190 -12.30 -12.83 1.01
CA GLY A 190 -12.55 -12.79 -0.42
C GLY A 190 -11.59 -11.86 -1.19
N GLU A 191 -11.47 -12.08 -2.51
CA GLU A 191 -10.54 -11.32 -3.38
C GLU A 191 -10.83 -9.82 -3.40
N SER A 192 -12.11 -9.44 -3.33
CA SER A 192 -12.53 -8.04 -3.27
C SER A 192 -11.92 -7.31 -2.06
N PHE A 193 -11.78 -7.99 -0.92
CA PHE A 193 -11.12 -7.41 0.24
C PHE A 193 -9.65 -7.10 -0.05
N MET A 194 -8.90 -8.04 -0.63
CA MET A 194 -7.48 -7.85 -0.95
C MET A 194 -7.27 -6.64 -1.86
N LYS A 195 -8.18 -6.42 -2.82
CA LYS A 195 -8.10 -5.29 -3.77
C LYS A 195 -8.36 -3.92 -3.13
N HIS A 196 -9.15 -3.85 -2.06
CA HIS A 196 -9.71 -2.59 -1.55
C HIS A 196 -9.30 -2.22 -0.12
N CYS A 197 -8.71 -3.17 0.62
CA CYS A 197 -8.10 -2.90 1.92
C CYS A 197 -6.75 -2.18 1.78
N LEU A 198 -6.33 -1.53 2.85
CA LEU A 198 -4.98 -1.00 2.99
C LEU A 198 -4.00 -2.16 3.14
N VAL A 199 -2.80 -1.99 2.59
CA VAL A 199 -1.76 -3.02 2.66
C VAL A 199 -1.41 -3.34 4.11
N CYS A 200 -1.30 -2.31 4.96
CA CYS A 200 -1.02 -2.49 6.38
C CYS A 200 -2.12 -3.25 7.13
N THR A 201 -3.39 -3.15 6.69
CA THR A 201 -4.50 -3.93 7.24
C THR A 201 -4.27 -5.41 7.00
N LEU A 202 -3.97 -5.78 5.75
CA LEU A 202 -3.72 -7.16 5.38
C LEU A 202 -2.48 -7.72 6.11
N GLU A 203 -1.39 -6.96 6.17
CA GLU A 203 -0.19 -7.39 6.89
C GLU A 203 -0.44 -7.65 8.38
N ASN A 204 -1.14 -6.75 9.06
CA ASN A 204 -1.41 -6.89 10.48
C ASN A 204 -2.35 -8.08 10.75
N ILE A 205 -3.38 -8.29 9.93
CA ILE A 205 -4.28 -9.45 10.09
C ILE A 205 -3.50 -10.75 9.86
N THR A 206 -2.65 -10.81 8.83
CA THR A 206 -1.82 -11.99 8.58
C THR A 206 -0.85 -12.26 9.73
N LYS A 207 -0.20 -11.21 10.28
CA LYS A 207 0.67 -11.34 11.47
C LYS A 207 -0.09 -11.85 12.69
N ALA A 208 -1.28 -11.31 12.95
CA ALA A 208 -2.14 -11.75 14.04
C ALA A 208 -2.50 -13.24 13.93
N GLU A 209 -2.81 -13.70 12.72
CA GLU A 209 -3.18 -15.10 12.48
C GLU A 209 -1.99 -16.06 12.55
N LEU A 210 -0.82 -15.65 12.07
CA LEU A 210 0.43 -16.42 12.25
C LEU A 210 0.75 -16.60 13.74
N GLU A 211 0.66 -15.52 14.52
CA GLU A 211 0.90 -15.57 15.95
C GLU A 211 -0.10 -16.47 16.67
N LEU A 212 -1.39 -16.36 16.33
CA LEU A 212 -2.43 -17.23 16.86
C LEU A 212 -2.19 -18.71 16.50
N GLN A 213 -1.77 -18.98 15.26
CA GLN A 213 -1.43 -20.33 14.82
C GLN A 213 -0.27 -20.90 15.64
N LYS A 214 0.75 -20.09 15.93
CA LYS A 214 1.89 -20.48 16.76
C LYS A 214 1.49 -20.79 18.20
N ILE A 215 0.71 -19.91 18.84
CA ILE A 215 0.22 -20.11 20.22
C ILE A 215 -0.58 -21.44 20.33
N ARG A 216 -1.41 -21.73 19.32
CA ARG A 216 -2.19 -22.98 19.27
C ARG A 216 -1.31 -24.21 19.06
N ALA A 217 -0.31 -24.13 18.19
CA ALA A 217 0.63 -25.23 17.95
C ALA A 217 1.43 -25.56 19.22
N ASP A 218 1.87 -24.52 19.94
CA ASP A 218 2.66 -24.64 21.16
C ASP A 218 1.81 -24.98 22.41
N LYS A 219 0.47 -25.07 22.26
CA LYS A 219 -0.51 -25.31 23.34
C LYS A 219 -0.39 -24.34 24.53
N GLN A 220 0.05 -23.11 24.26
CA GLN A 220 0.29 -22.08 25.28
C GLN A 220 -0.99 -21.31 25.61
N ASN A 221 -1.92 -21.93 26.35
CA ASN A 221 -3.19 -21.29 26.72
C ASN A 221 -3.03 -20.05 27.61
N SER A 222 -1.88 -19.86 28.26
CA SER A 222 -1.54 -18.69 29.09
C SER A 222 -0.71 -17.64 28.35
N ALA A 223 -0.55 -17.75 27.02
CA ALA A 223 0.18 -16.76 26.24
C ALA A 223 -0.52 -15.39 26.27
N ASP A 224 0.29 -14.34 26.34
CA ASP A 224 -0.19 -12.96 26.22
C ASP A 224 -0.56 -12.69 24.76
N CYS A 225 -1.85 -12.44 24.50
CA CYS A 225 -2.40 -12.22 23.17
C CYS A 225 -2.57 -10.72 22.83
N SER A 226 -1.92 -9.83 23.57
CA SER A 226 -2.09 -8.37 23.42
C SER A 226 -1.69 -7.88 22.02
N SER A 227 -0.63 -8.44 21.46
CA SER A 227 -0.16 -8.23 20.07
C SER A 227 -1.25 -8.52 19.03
N ILE A 228 -1.91 -9.67 19.13
CA ILE A 228 -3.01 -10.08 18.25
C ILE A 228 -4.15 -9.04 18.31
N ILE A 229 -4.52 -8.61 19.52
CA ILE A 229 -5.55 -7.57 19.72
C ILE A 229 -5.11 -6.25 19.08
N ILE A 230 -3.86 -5.84 19.29
CA ILE A 230 -3.30 -4.60 18.74
C ILE A 230 -3.31 -4.64 17.21
N PHE A 231 -2.93 -5.75 16.58
CA PHE A 231 -2.94 -5.88 15.12
C PHE A 231 -4.35 -5.71 14.55
N TYR A 232 -5.34 -6.42 15.10
CA TYR A 232 -6.73 -6.27 14.68
C TYR A 232 -7.28 -4.86 14.90
N ALA A 233 -7.04 -4.29 16.08
CA ALA A 233 -7.51 -2.96 16.43
C ALA A 233 -6.91 -1.89 15.50
N ARG A 234 -5.59 -1.92 15.32
CA ARG A 234 -4.87 -0.97 14.46
C ARG A 234 -5.33 -1.07 13.02
N SER A 235 -5.54 -2.27 12.50
CA SER A 235 -6.09 -2.50 11.17
C SER A 235 -7.46 -1.85 11.00
N PHE A 236 -8.39 -2.11 11.91
CA PHE A 236 -9.73 -1.52 11.83
C PHE A 236 -9.71 0.00 11.96
N GLU A 237 -8.89 0.54 12.87
CA GLU A 237 -8.73 1.99 13.05
C GLU A 237 -8.21 2.70 11.79
N GLN A 238 -7.24 2.11 11.08
CA GLN A 238 -6.69 2.70 9.86
C GLN A 238 -7.71 2.67 8.72
N GLU A 239 -8.40 1.53 8.52
CA GLU A 239 -9.48 1.44 7.54
C GLU A 239 -10.60 2.44 7.84
N MET A 240 -10.95 2.59 9.12
CA MET A 240 -11.98 3.52 9.56
C MET A 240 -11.60 4.96 9.28
N TRP A 241 -10.35 5.33 9.51
CA TRP A 241 -9.89 6.68 9.22
C TRP A 241 -9.93 6.99 7.73
N GLU A 242 -9.46 6.06 6.88
CA GLU A 242 -9.54 6.22 5.43
C GLU A 242 -10.98 6.26 4.91
N PHE A 243 -11.87 5.43 5.46
CA PHE A 243 -13.29 5.50 5.15
C PHE A 243 -13.91 6.83 5.58
N ALA A 244 -13.61 7.30 6.80
CA ALA A 244 -14.14 8.53 7.34
C ALA A 244 -13.69 9.76 6.53
N LYS A 245 -12.42 9.82 6.12
CA LYS A 245 -11.94 10.87 5.22
C LYS A 245 -12.77 10.91 3.94
N ARG A 246 -12.97 9.77 3.28
CA ARG A 246 -13.79 9.70 2.05
C ARG A 246 -15.24 10.11 2.30
N LEU A 247 -15.83 9.63 3.40
CA LEU A 247 -17.22 9.91 3.77
C LEU A 247 -17.45 11.40 4.04
N PHE A 248 -16.62 12.01 4.87
CA PHE A 248 -16.77 13.42 5.23
C PHE A 248 -16.35 14.36 4.11
N ALA A 249 -15.38 13.99 3.27
CA ALA A 249 -15.11 14.71 2.03
C ALA A 249 -16.36 14.72 1.12
N PHE A 250 -17.01 13.56 0.95
CA PHE A 250 -18.26 13.45 0.20
C PHE A 250 -19.40 14.28 0.82
N PHE A 251 -19.57 14.23 2.14
CA PHE A 251 -20.55 15.10 2.80
C PHE A 251 -20.23 16.58 2.63
N GLY A 252 -18.96 16.96 2.67
CA GLY A 252 -18.51 18.34 2.42
C GLY A 252 -18.81 18.84 1.01
N THR A 253 -18.89 17.96 0.00
CA THR A 253 -19.33 18.36 -1.35
C THR A 253 -20.83 18.62 -1.42
N GLN A 254 -21.63 17.99 -0.56
CA GLN A 254 -23.08 18.19 -0.48
C GLN A 254 -23.44 19.38 0.41
N ASN A 255 -22.74 19.53 1.53
CA ASN A 255 -22.90 20.63 2.48
C ASN A 255 -21.55 20.98 3.13
N LYS A 256 -20.98 22.13 2.74
CA LYS A 256 -19.66 22.57 3.21
C LYS A 256 -19.61 22.78 4.73
N HIS A 257 -20.72 23.18 5.37
CA HIS A 257 -20.76 23.40 6.82
C HIS A 257 -20.50 22.13 7.63
N ILE A 258 -20.67 20.94 7.05
CA ILE A 258 -20.33 19.68 7.71
C ILE A 258 -18.84 19.66 8.09
N LEU A 259 -17.96 20.23 7.27
CA LEU A 259 -16.52 20.22 7.52
C LEU A 259 -16.10 21.11 8.70
N ASP A 260 -16.95 22.06 9.10
CA ASP A 260 -16.71 22.98 10.21
C ASP A 260 -17.28 22.47 11.54
N ILE A 261 -17.98 21.32 11.55
CA ILE A 261 -18.54 20.73 12.77
C ILE A 261 -17.40 20.42 13.75
N PRO A 262 -17.47 20.92 14.99
CA PRO A 262 -16.43 20.66 15.97
C PRO A 262 -16.56 19.27 16.58
N TYR A 263 -15.41 18.71 16.96
CA TYR A 263 -15.32 17.56 17.84
C TYR A 263 -14.15 17.74 18.82
N GLU A 264 -14.11 16.92 19.87
CA GLU A 264 -13.07 17.02 20.90
C GLU A 264 -12.34 15.68 21.05
N VAL A 265 -11.02 15.74 21.18
CA VAL A 265 -10.17 14.61 21.51
C VAL A 265 -9.30 14.99 22.69
N GLN A 266 -9.53 14.36 23.84
CA GLN A 266 -8.72 14.55 25.06
C GLN A 266 -8.60 16.04 25.49
N GLY A 267 -9.68 16.83 25.45
CA GLY A 267 -9.64 18.25 25.82
C GLY A 267 -9.29 19.20 24.68
N ILE A 268 -8.84 18.70 23.53
CA ILE A 268 -8.44 19.52 22.38
C ILE A 268 -9.59 19.54 21.36
N SER A 269 -10.00 20.75 20.98
CA SER A 269 -11.05 20.97 19.97
C SER A 269 -10.46 20.91 18.55
N PHE A 270 -11.16 20.20 17.69
CA PHE A 270 -10.87 20.03 16.27
C PHE A 270 -12.15 20.27 15.47
N GLN A 271 -12.02 20.41 14.16
CA GLN A 271 -13.11 20.40 13.19
C GLN A 271 -12.99 19.18 12.28
N ILE A 272 -14.09 18.75 11.65
CA ILE A 272 -14.08 17.60 10.73
C ILE A 272 -13.01 17.73 9.64
N LYS A 273 -12.73 18.94 9.15
CA LYS A 273 -11.64 19.18 8.18
C LYS A 273 -10.25 18.79 8.71
N ASP A 274 -10.02 18.87 10.01
CA ASP A 274 -8.71 18.52 10.60
C ASP A 274 -8.48 17.00 10.57
N MET A 275 -9.55 16.20 10.39
CA MET A 275 -9.47 14.74 10.25
C MET A 275 -8.66 14.30 9.03
N PHE A 276 -8.52 15.15 8.01
CA PHE A 276 -7.75 14.82 6.81
C PHE A 276 -6.25 14.69 7.10
N GLU A 277 -5.78 15.32 8.18
CA GLU A 277 -4.38 15.34 8.60
C GLU A 277 -4.18 14.62 9.94
N SER A 278 -5.18 14.66 10.83
CA SER A 278 -5.09 14.12 12.19
C SER A 278 -6.14 13.04 12.46
N LYS A 279 -5.69 11.81 12.79
CA LYS A 279 -6.59 10.68 13.08
C LYS A 279 -7.31 10.85 14.43
N PRO A 280 -8.65 10.94 14.48
CA PRO A 280 -9.39 10.96 15.72
C PRO A 280 -9.50 9.54 16.33
N ASN A 281 -9.87 9.50 17.61
CA ASN A 281 -10.22 8.27 18.32
C ASN A 281 -11.57 7.70 17.87
N LEU A 282 -11.73 6.37 17.95
CA LEU A 282 -12.90 5.68 17.39
C LEU A 282 -14.26 6.16 17.93
N ALA A 283 -14.31 6.58 19.21
CA ALA A 283 -15.53 7.11 19.83
C ALA A 283 -16.07 8.33 19.08
N THR A 284 -15.17 9.15 18.57
CA THR A 284 -15.48 10.40 17.88
C THR A 284 -16.31 10.16 16.63
N TYR A 285 -16.07 9.08 15.89
CA TYR A 285 -16.90 8.72 14.74
C TYR A 285 -18.35 8.45 15.14
N ILE A 286 -18.59 7.76 16.26
CA ILE A 286 -19.94 7.53 16.77
C ILE A 286 -20.62 8.86 17.10
N THR A 287 -19.90 9.77 17.77
CA THR A 287 -20.43 11.09 18.13
C THR A 287 -20.76 11.92 16.90
N LEU A 288 -19.87 11.95 15.90
CA LEU A 288 -20.09 12.66 14.65
C LEU A 288 -21.28 12.10 13.87
N LEU A 289 -21.43 10.78 13.76
CA LEU A 289 -22.56 10.16 13.09
C LEU A 289 -23.91 10.41 13.79
N LYS A 290 -23.90 10.80 15.07
CA LYS A 290 -25.10 11.18 15.84
C LYS A 290 -25.44 12.66 15.75
N ASN A 291 -24.56 13.51 15.22
CA ASN A 291 -24.85 14.91 15.02
C ASN A 291 -26.05 15.07 14.09
N ASP A 292 -27.01 15.93 14.46
CA ASP A 292 -28.28 16.05 13.73
C ASP A 292 -28.08 16.42 12.26
N SER A 293 -27.18 17.36 11.95
CA SER A 293 -26.90 17.76 10.57
C SER A 293 -26.31 16.63 9.73
N ILE A 294 -25.46 15.79 10.33
CA ILE A 294 -24.88 14.61 9.65
C ILE A 294 -25.94 13.52 9.50
N ARG A 295 -26.75 13.27 10.53
CA ARG A 295 -27.82 12.28 10.49
C ARG A 295 -28.85 12.61 9.42
N ASP A 296 -29.32 13.84 9.37
CA ASP A 296 -30.30 14.29 8.37
C ASP A 296 -29.72 14.17 6.95
N LEU A 297 -28.42 14.46 6.78
CA LEU A 297 -27.73 14.26 5.52
C LEU A 297 -27.66 12.78 5.11
N ILE A 298 -27.35 11.88 6.05
CA ILE A 298 -27.36 10.42 5.82
C ILE A 298 -28.75 9.94 5.41
N GLU A 299 -29.80 10.38 6.11
CA GLU A 299 -31.18 10.03 5.83
C GLU A 299 -31.59 10.43 4.40
N ASN A 300 -31.23 11.64 3.98
CA ASN A 300 -31.54 12.18 2.66
C ASN A 300 -30.73 11.50 1.54
N LEU A 301 -29.42 11.35 1.70
CA LEU A 301 -28.54 10.82 0.66
C LEU A 301 -28.66 9.30 0.48
N PHE A 302 -28.96 8.57 1.56
CA PHE A 302 -28.88 7.11 1.59
C PHE A 302 -30.21 6.44 1.93
N CYS A 303 -31.36 7.12 1.74
CA CYS A 303 -32.69 6.63 2.13
C CYS A 303 -32.99 5.15 1.75
N LYS A 304 -32.54 4.69 0.58
CA LYS A 304 -32.70 3.30 0.10
C LYS A 304 -31.37 2.54 -0.05
N ASN A 305 -30.27 3.10 0.44
CA ASN A 305 -28.94 2.53 0.29
C ASN A 305 -28.55 1.77 1.57
N PRO A 306 -27.99 0.54 1.48
CA PRO A 306 -27.50 -0.21 2.65
C PRO A 306 -26.51 0.57 3.52
N LEU A 307 -25.81 1.55 2.96
CA LEU A 307 -24.87 2.41 3.67
C LEU A 307 -25.54 3.18 4.82
N LYS A 308 -26.82 3.52 4.71
CA LYS A 308 -27.60 4.13 5.80
C LYS A 308 -27.62 3.23 7.03
N PHE A 309 -28.01 1.97 6.87
CA PHE A 309 -28.07 1.00 7.96
C PHE A 309 -26.68 0.76 8.54
N TYR A 310 -25.67 0.65 7.67
CA TYR A 310 -24.30 0.47 8.11
C TYR A 310 -23.81 1.62 9.00
N LEU A 311 -23.99 2.87 8.56
CA LEU A 311 -23.53 4.06 9.30
C LEU A 311 -24.27 4.24 10.62
N ASN A 312 -25.59 4.00 10.64
CA ASN A 312 -26.40 4.26 11.83
C ASN A 312 -26.37 3.12 12.86
N ILE A 313 -26.16 1.87 12.42
CA ILE A 313 -26.31 0.67 13.28
C ILE A 313 -25.02 -0.15 13.33
N THR A 314 -24.61 -0.74 12.21
CA THR A 314 -23.54 -1.75 12.16
C THR A 314 -22.18 -1.19 12.57
N LEU A 315 -21.80 -0.03 12.02
CA LEU A 315 -20.52 0.59 12.31
C LEU A 315 -20.38 0.99 13.79
N PRO A 316 -21.34 1.70 14.41
CA PRO A 316 -21.31 1.98 15.85
C PRO A 316 -21.22 0.72 16.72
N GLN A 317 -21.86 -0.39 16.32
CA GLN A 317 -21.73 -1.66 17.04
C GLN A 317 -20.31 -2.23 16.96
N HIS A 318 -19.72 -2.29 15.76
CA HIS A 318 -18.33 -2.75 15.58
C HIS A 318 -17.34 -1.91 16.39
N ILE A 319 -17.49 -0.57 16.38
CA ILE A 319 -16.64 0.32 17.17
C ILE A 319 -16.76 0.01 18.67
N ARG A 320 -17.98 -0.16 19.20
CA ARG A 320 -18.17 -0.44 20.64
C ARG A 320 -17.56 -1.77 21.06
N ILE A 321 -17.69 -2.82 20.23
CA ILE A 321 -17.07 -4.13 20.51
C ILE A 321 -15.55 -3.97 20.59
N LEU A 322 -14.95 -3.30 19.61
CA LEU A 322 -13.51 -3.07 19.59
C LEU A 322 -13.03 -2.25 20.80
N GLN A 323 -13.75 -1.18 21.15
CA GLN A 323 -13.42 -0.36 22.32
C GLN A 323 -13.50 -1.16 23.62
N LYS A 324 -14.53 -1.99 23.78
CA LYS A 324 -14.69 -2.85 24.97
C LYS A 324 -13.48 -3.78 25.12
N ILE A 325 -13.10 -4.48 24.06
CA ILE A 325 -11.99 -5.45 24.09
C ILE A 325 -10.64 -4.74 24.30
N ARG A 326 -10.41 -3.61 23.61
CA ARG A 326 -9.18 -2.83 23.74
C ARG A 326 -9.03 -2.22 25.14
N ASN A 327 -10.08 -1.64 25.70
CA ASN A 327 -10.01 -1.02 27.03
C ASN A 327 -9.76 -2.08 28.12
N THR A 328 -10.37 -3.27 28.01
CA THR A 328 -10.07 -4.38 28.93
C THR A 328 -8.60 -4.79 28.83
N SER A 329 -8.07 -4.96 27.62
CA SER A 329 -6.66 -5.35 27.38
C SER A 329 -5.62 -4.27 27.71
N VAL A 330 -5.99 -2.98 27.71
CA VAL A 330 -5.08 -1.86 28.08
C VAL A 330 -5.09 -1.62 29.59
N HIS A 331 -6.18 -1.92 30.28
CA HIS A 331 -6.29 -1.77 31.73
C HIS A 331 -5.96 -3.05 32.52
N GLN A 332 -5.97 -4.22 31.88
CA GLN A 332 -5.46 -5.50 32.40
C GLN A 332 -4.09 -5.78 31.77
N LYS A 333 -3.09 -6.18 32.57
CA LYS A 333 -1.68 -6.26 32.10
C LYS A 333 -1.42 -7.30 31.00
N GLN A 334 -2.33 -8.22 30.71
CA GLN A 334 -2.20 -9.23 29.66
C GLN A 334 -3.57 -9.55 29.06
N ALA A 335 -3.62 -9.75 27.74
CA ALA A 335 -4.83 -10.20 27.06
C ALA A 335 -4.87 -11.73 26.97
N HIS A 336 -6.04 -12.30 27.19
CA HIS A 336 -6.22 -13.75 27.15
C HIS A 336 -6.61 -14.25 25.75
N LEU A 337 -6.30 -15.53 25.48
CA LEU A 337 -6.63 -16.19 24.21
C LEU A 337 -8.13 -16.06 23.85
N GLN A 338 -9.03 -16.22 24.82
CA GLN A 338 -10.46 -16.11 24.56
C GLN A 338 -10.87 -14.71 24.09
N GLU A 339 -10.24 -13.66 24.61
CA GLU A 339 -10.51 -12.28 24.19
C GLU A 339 -10.04 -12.05 22.76
N ALA A 340 -8.85 -12.55 22.41
CA ALA A 340 -8.32 -12.51 21.06
C ALA A 340 -9.21 -13.30 20.08
N LEU A 341 -9.72 -14.47 20.47
CA LEU A 341 -10.65 -15.26 19.65
C LEU A 341 -11.99 -14.56 19.44
N ASN A 342 -12.54 -13.95 20.49
CA ASN A 342 -13.80 -13.18 20.38
C ASN A 342 -13.63 -11.98 19.44
N LEU A 343 -12.50 -11.27 19.53
CA LEU A 343 -12.17 -10.18 18.63
C LEU A 343 -12.03 -10.67 17.19
N ARG A 344 -11.24 -11.72 16.97
CA ARG A 344 -11.02 -12.35 15.68
C ARG A 344 -12.35 -12.73 15.02
N SER A 345 -13.25 -13.39 15.76
CA SER A 345 -14.56 -13.79 15.23
C SER A 345 -15.39 -12.59 14.80
N THR A 346 -15.39 -11.51 15.58
CA THR A 346 -16.09 -10.26 15.21
C THR A 346 -15.48 -9.61 13.96
N MET A 347 -14.15 -9.52 13.92
CA MET A 347 -13.43 -8.78 12.87
C MET A 347 -13.48 -9.50 11.52
N LEU A 348 -13.28 -10.82 11.54
CA LEU A 348 -13.28 -11.68 10.35
C LEU A 348 -14.67 -12.24 10.00
N GLY A 349 -15.65 -12.11 10.89
CA GLY A 349 -17.01 -12.61 10.67
C GLY A 349 -17.15 -14.13 10.80
N ILE A 350 -16.42 -14.73 11.73
CA ILE A 350 -16.40 -16.18 11.92
C ILE A 350 -17.49 -16.58 12.92
N GLY A 351 -18.33 -17.54 12.52
CA GLY A 351 -19.45 -18.00 13.34
C GLY A 351 -20.61 -17.01 13.44
N LEU A 352 -20.71 -16.07 12.50
CA LEU A 352 -21.83 -15.14 12.38
C LEU A 352 -23.06 -15.80 11.74
N ASN A 353 -24.23 -15.24 11.99
CA ASN A 353 -25.48 -15.72 11.39
C ASN A 353 -25.54 -15.40 9.89
N LEU A 354 -26.42 -16.11 9.17
CA LEU A 354 -26.67 -15.85 7.75
C LEU A 354 -27.10 -14.38 7.54
N GLY A 355 -26.34 -13.64 6.72
CA GLY A 355 -26.59 -12.22 6.43
C GLY A 355 -25.82 -11.22 7.31
N GLU A 356 -25.12 -11.69 8.34
CA GLU A 356 -24.14 -10.88 9.07
C GLU A 356 -22.79 -10.92 8.36
N SER A 357 -21.95 -9.91 8.58
CA SER A 357 -20.62 -9.81 7.97
C SER A 357 -19.61 -9.31 9.00
N GLY A 358 -18.38 -9.79 8.89
CA GLY A 358 -17.29 -9.34 9.75
C GLY A 358 -17.02 -7.85 9.60
N ALA A 359 -16.50 -7.23 10.66
CA ALA A 359 -16.29 -5.79 10.70
C ALA A 359 -15.45 -5.26 9.52
N PHE A 360 -14.44 -6.01 9.09
CA PHE A 360 -13.61 -5.67 7.94
C PHE A 360 -14.39 -5.73 6.62
N VAL A 361 -15.10 -6.83 6.35
CA VAL A 361 -15.85 -7.01 5.11
C VAL A 361 -16.94 -5.95 4.99
N SER A 362 -17.68 -5.66 6.06
CA SER A 362 -18.70 -4.61 6.05
C SER A 362 -18.11 -3.22 5.80
N LEU A 363 -16.95 -2.91 6.39
CA LEU A 363 -16.27 -1.62 6.20
C LEU A 363 -15.74 -1.45 4.77
N ILE A 364 -15.11 -2.47 4.21
CA ILE A 364 -14.67 -2.44 2.81
C ILE A 364 -15.87 -2.36 1.86
N GLY A 365 -16.96 -3.08 2.15
CA GLY A 365 -18.22 -2.97 1.41
C GLY A 365 -18.77 -1.54 1.43
N ALA A 366 -18.74 -0.88 2.59
CA ALA A 366 -19.16 0.52 2.73
C ALA A 366 -18.25 1.49 1.95
N LYS A 367 -16.92 1.30 1.98
CA LYS A 367 -15.96 2.07 1.15
C LYS A 367 -16.30 1.96 -0.34
N ASN A 368 -16.59 0.75 -0.82
CA ASN A 368 -16.92 0.50 -2.22
C ASN A 368 -18.27 1.09 -2.61
N ALA A 369 -19.29 0.96 -1.75
CA ALA A 369 -20.60 1.57 -1.97
C ALA A 369 -20.48 3.09 -2.11
N LEU A 370 -19.73 3.75 -1.22
CA LEU A 370 -19.49 5.20 -1.26
C LEU A 370 -18.72 5.62 -2.53
N ALA A 371 -17.70 4.87 -2.93
CA ALA A 371 -16.93 5.15 -4.14
C ALA A 371 -17.82 5.10 -5.40
N ASN A 372 -18.69 4.09 -5.50
CA ASN A 372 -19.61 3.95 -6.63
C ASN A 372 -20.62 5.11 -6.69
N ILE A 373 -21.16 5.55 -5.55
CA ILE A 373 -22.07 6.71 -5.48
C ILE A 373 -21.36 7.98 -5.96
N THR A 374 -20.13 8.19 -5.51
CA THR A 374 -19.31 9.36 -5.89
C THR A 374 -19.01 9.37 -7.38
N LEU A 375 -18.70 8.20 -7.97
CA LEU A 375 -18.45 8.06 -9.40
C LEU A 375 -19.71 8.36 -10.23
N SER A 376 -20.86 7.78 -9.85
CA SER A 376 -22.14 8.01 -10.52
C SER A 376 -22.54 9.49 -10.52
N GLN A 377 -22.32 10.21 -9.42
CA GLN A 377 -22.59 11.65 -9.36
C GLN A 377 -21.68 12.46 -10.30
N LYS A 378 -20.38 12.13 -10.36
CA LYS A 378 -19.45 12.78 -11.30
C LYS A 378 -19.85 12.57 -12.75
N LEU A 379 -20.26 11.35 -13.11
CA LEU A 379 -20.72 11.02 -14.45
C LEU A 379 -22.02 11.75 -14.81
N SER A 380 -22.98 11.87 -13.88
CA SER A 380 -24.21 12.64 -14.13
C SER A 380 -23.96 14.13 -14.35
N HIS A 381 -22.96 14.72 -13.68
CA HIS A 381 -22.57 16.11 -13.89
C HIS A 381 -21.87 16.35 -15.24
N LEU A 382 -21.08 15.38 -15.71
CA LEU A 382 -20.44 15.44 -17.02
C LEU A 382 -21.47 15.29 -18.16
N SER A 383 -22.44 14.38 -18.04
CA SER A 383 -23.51 14.21 -19.04
C SER A 383 -24.44 15.42 -19.21
N LEU A 384 -24.51 16.31 -18.21
CA LEU A 384 -25.28 17.55 -18.30
C LEU A 384 -24.52 18.69 -19.00
N CYS A 385 -23.21 18.56 -19.17
CA CYS A 385 -22.37 19.58 -19.84
C CYS A 385 -22.24 19.35 -21.35
N ASP A 386 -22.60 18.17 -21.86
CA ASP A 386 -22.45 17.77 -23.28
C ASP A 386 -23.74 17.90 -24.12
N ASN A 387 -24.72 18.69 -23.69
CA ASN A 387 -25.83 19.10 -24.56
C ASN A 387 -25.53 20.46 -25.20
N PRO A 388 -24.97 20.53 -26.43
CA PRO A 388 -25.03 21.77 -27.20
C PRO A 388 -26.50 22.03 -27.50
N LYS A 389 -26.97 23.22 -27.10
CA LYS A 389 -28.32 23.69 -27.42
C LYS A 389 -28.60 23.51 -28.91
N SER A 390 -29.70 22.82 -29.18
CA SER A 390 -30.40 22.72 -30.48
C SER A 390 -30.63 24.07 -31.13
#